data_AF-A0A9C6WNR2-F1
#
_entry.id   AF-A0A9C6WNR2-F1
#
_cell.length_a   1.000
_cell.length_b   1.000
_cell.length_c   1.000
_cell.angle_alpha   90.00
_cell.angle_beta   90.00
_cell.angle_gamma   90.00
#
_symmetry.space_group_name_H-M   'P 1'
#
loop_
_entity.id
_entity.type
_entity.pdbx_description
1 polymer ?
#
loop_
_entity_poly.entity_id
_entity_poly.type
_entity_poly.pdbx_seq_one_letter_code
_entity_poly.pdbx_strand_id
1 'polypeptide(L)'
;MVVVATASARGVPPKRRHVITSTSGSRFFSWKLLILLCVSLSCLVVLASLFSLHSSYLSNADSSNHFKVTRSTVSRTFHGPPKIAFLFLVRQNIPLDFLWHVFFKNGNVAKFSIYVHSAPGFVLDESTTRSSFFYGTQISNVIQVSWGESSMIQAERLLLAAALDDPANQRFVLLSDSCVPLYNFSYVYNYVMVSQRSFVDSFLDVKDGRYNPKMSPKIPREKWRKGSQLNF
;
A
#
# COMPACT_ATOMS: atom_id res chain seq x y z
N MET A 1 31.10 -28.25 52.13
CA MET A 1 30.64 -27.65 53.41
C MET A 1 29.14 -27.36 53.28
N VAL A 2 28.21 -27.69 54.19
CA VAL A 2 28.25 -27.72 55.68
C VAL A 2 28.32 -26.29 56.23
N VAL A 3 27.40 -25.74 57.04
CA VAL A 3 26.13 -26.22 57.68
C VAL A 3 25.29 -24.95 58.03
N VAL A 4 23.98 -24.84 57.75
CA VAL A 4 22.78 -25.22 58.56
C VAL A 4 22.43 -24.30 59.77
N ALA A 5 21.17 -23.80 59.75
CA ALA A 5 20.22 -23.50 60.85
C ALA A 5 20.31 -22.25 61.79
N THR A 6 19.22 -21.44 61.72
CA THR A 6 18.33 -20.95 62.83
C THR A 6 18.93 -20.04 63.96
N ALA A 7 18.18 -19.42 64.90
CA ALA A 7 16.75 -19.47 65.28
C ALA A 7 16.25 -18.20 66.03
N SER A 8 14.92 -17.97 66.03
CA SER A 8 14.11 -17.29 67.10
C SER A 8 14.44 -15.81 67.46
N ALA A 9 13.61 -14.98 68.11
CA ALA A 9 12.30 -15.08 68.79
C ALA A 9 11.61 -13.67 68.73
N ARG A 10 10.54 -13.24 69.44
CA ARG A 10 9.53 -13.76 70.41
C ARG A 10 8.39 -12.70 70.51
N GLY A 11 7.12 -13.07 70.79
CA GLY A 11 6.10 -12.07 71.22
C GLY A 11 4.62 -12.47 70.98
N VAL A 12 3.76 -12.34 72.00
CA VAL A 12 2.32 -12.70 71.98
C VAL A 12 1.51 -11.82 72.95
N PRO A 13 0.33 -11.31 72.54
CA PRO A 13 -0.84 -11.16 73.43
C PRO A 13 -2.13 -11.78 72.76
N PRO A 14 -3.35 -11.78 73.36
CA PRO A 14 -4.07 -13.05 73.53
C PRO A 14 -5.36 -13.24 72.71
N LYS A 15 -5.87 -14.49 72.69
CA LYS A 15 -7.17 -14.86 72.12
C LYS A 15 -8.34 -14.19 72.86
N ARG A 16 -9.20 -13.45 72.13
CA ARG A 16 -10.62 -13.33 72.49
C ARG A 16 -11.43 -14.45 71.83
N ARG A 17 -12.27 -15.15 72.61
CA ARG A 17 -13.36 -15.96 72.05
C ARG A 17 -14.51 -15.03 71.69
N HIS A 18 -14.98 -15.08 70.44
CA HIS A 18 -16.35 -14.69 70.11
C HIS A 18 -17.13 -15.94 69.70
N VAL A 19 -18.40 -15.98 70.09
CA VAL A 19 -19.29 -17.14 69.86
C VAL A 19 -19.65 -17.20 68.38
N ILE A 20 -19.51 -18.38 67.76
CA ILE A 20 -20.05 -18.64 66.43
C ILE A 20 -21.55 -18.96 66.60
N THR A 21 -22.39 -17.94 66.50
CA THR A 21 -23.83 -18.12 66.28
C THR A 21 -24.07 -18.41 64.80
N SER A 22 -24.34 -19.68 64.47
CA SER A 22 -24.66 -20.09 63.10
C SER A 22 -25.92 -19.39 62.60
N THR A 23 -25.81 -18.53 61.59
CA THR A 23 -26.96 -17.92 60.91
C THR A 23 -26.71 -17.73 59.40
N SER A 24 -27.61 -18.33 58.60
CA SER A 24 -27.87 -18.05 57.17
C SER A 24 -26.70 -18.18 56.17
N GLY A 25 -26.69 -19.29 55.42
CA GLY A 25 -25.82 -19.53 54.26
C GLY A 25 -26.14 -18.70 53.00
N SER A 26 -26.73 -17.51 53.15
CA SER A 26 -27.16 -16.63 52.04
C SER A 26 -26.03 -15.77 51.46
N ARG A 27 -25.16 -15.22 52.31
CA ARG A 27 -24.13 -14.24 51.90
C ARG A 27 -23.02 -14.83 51.03
N PHE A 28 -22.67 -16.10 51.21
CA PHE A 28 -21.63 -16.78 50.39
C PHE A 28 -22.09 -17.05 48.95
N PHE A 29 -23.39 -17.19 48.72
CA PHE A 29 -23.95 -17.38 47.38
C PHE A 29 -24.00 -16.05 46.61
N SER A 30 -24.41 -14.97 47.30
CA SER A 30 -24.53 -13.62 46.71
C SER A 30 -23.22 -13.09 46.12
N TRP A 31 -22.08 -13.19 46.82
CA TRP A 31 -20.80 -12.73 46.28
C TRP A 31 -20.33 -13.54 45.05
N LYS A 32 -20.59 -14.86 45.02
CA LYS A 32 -20.28 -15.69 43.84
C LYS A 32 -21.16 -15.32 42.64
N LEU A 33 -22.45 -15.05 42.87
CA LEU A 33 -23.36 -14.57 41.84
C LEU A 33 -22.94 -13.18 41.32
N LEU A 34 -22.46 -12.30 42.20
CA LEU A 34 -21.93 -10.98 41.83
C LEU A 34 -20.66 -11.09 40.97
N ILE A 35 -19.71 -11.97 41.32
CA ILE A 35 -18.54 -12.24 40.45
C ILE A 35 -19.00 -12.74 39.08
N LEU A 36 -19.92 -13.71 39.03
CA LEU A 36 -20.41 -14.26 37.76
C LEU A 36 -21.13 -13.21 36.91
N LEU A 37 -21.87 -12.27 37.53
CA LEU A 37 -22.45 -11.10 36.85
C LEU A 37 -21.39 -10.11 36.35
N CYS A 38 -20.37 -9.80 37.15
CA CYS A 38 -19.28 -8.91 36.73
C CYS A 38 -18.46 -9.51 35.57
N VAL A 39 -18.23 -10.82 35.57
CA VAL A 39 -17.51 -11.54 34.50
C VAL A 39 -18.37 -11.71 33.26
N SER A 40 -19.67 -11.99 33.38
CA SER A 40 -20.55 -12.06 32.20
C SER A 40 -20.75 -10.68 31.56
N LEU A 41 -20.91 -9.61 32.38
CA LEU A 41 -21.04 -8.24 31.88
C LEU A 41 -19.75 -7.76 31.20
N SER A 42 -18.57 -8.05 31.75
CA SER A 42 -17.30 -7.67 31.11
C SER A 42 -17.05 -8.45 29.81
N CYS A 43 -17.37 -9.75 29.77
CA CYS A 43 -17.37 -10.53 28.53
C CYS A 43 -18.33 -9.95 27.48
N LEU A 44 -19.55 -9.55 27.87
CA LEU A 44 -20.51 -8.92 26.96
C LEU A 44 -20.00 -7.57 26.41
N VAL A 45 -19.37 -6.74 27.23
CA VAL A 45 -18.75 -5.48 26.80
C VAL A 45 -17.58 -5.73 25.83
N VAL A 46 -16.74 -6.74 26.09
CA VAL A 46 -15.64 -7.13 25.18
C VAL A 46 -16.17 -7.71 23.87
N LEU A 47 -17.21 -8.54 23.90
CA LEU A 47 -17.84 -9.07 22.68
C LEU A 47 -18.52 -7.95 21.87
N ALA A 48 -19.18 -6.99 22.52
CA ALA A 48 -19.78 -5.84 21.86
C ALA A 48 -18.73 -4.90 21.24
N SER A 49 -17.59 -4.67 21.91
CA SER A 49 -16.50 -3.84 21.35
C SER A 49 -15.77 -4.56 20.21
N LEU A 50 -15.53 -5.88 20.32
CA LEU A 50 -15.01 -6.69 19.22
C LEU A 50 -15.96 -6.74 18.02
N PHE A 51 -17.27 -6.86 18.25
CA PHE A 51 -18.27 -6.79 17.17
C PHE A 51 -18.31 -5.41 16.52
N SER A 52 -18.21 -4.33 17.30
CA SER A 52 -18.14 -2.95 16.79
C SER A 52 -16.85 -2.71 15.99
N LEU A 53 -15.72 -3.26 16.44
CA LEU A 53 -14.44 -3.19 15.74
C LEU A 53 -14.46 -4.04 14.46
N HIS A 54 -15.11 -5.20 14.47
CA HIS A 54 -15.31 -6.02 13.28
C HIS A 54 -16.24 -5.36 12.27
N SER A 55 -17.35 -4.74 12.72
CA SER A 55 -18.31 -4.02 11.88
C SER A 55 -17.68 -2.78 11.23
N SER A 56 -16.86 -2.02 11.97
CA SER A 56 -16.09 -0.90 11.42
C SER A 56 -14.94 -1.36 10.53
N TYR A 57 -14.29 -2.50 10.81
CA TYR A 57 -13.35 -3.13 9.89
C TYR A 57 -14.03 -3.57 8.58
N LEU A 58 -15.22 -4.17 8.65
CA LEU A 58 -15.99 -4.58 7.47
C LEU A 58 -16.44 -3.37 6.65
N SER A 59 -16.92 -2.32 7.31
CA SER A 59 -17.28 -1.03 6.67
C SER A 59 -16.07 -0.39 5.99
N ASN A 60 -14.89 -0.42 6.60
CA ASN A 60 -13.64 0.08 6.02
C ASN A 60 -13.11 -0.83 4.90
N ALA A 61 -13.37 -2.14 4.95
CA ALA A 61 -13.02 -3.10 3.90
C ALA A 61 -13.93 -2.94 2.67
N ASP A 62 -15.23 -2.69 2.84
CA ASP A 62 -16.14 -2.36 1.72
C ASP A 62 -15.84 -0.96 1.17
N SER A 63 -15.40 -0.04 2.04
CA SER A 63 -14.82 1.26 1.66
C SER A 63 -13.41 1.17 1.06
N SER A 64 -12.80 -0.03 0.95
CA SER A 64 -11.49 -0.22 0.29
C SER A 64 -11.63 -0.23 -1.23
N ASN A 65 -12.26 0.84 -1.76
CA ASN A 65 -12.55 1.14 -3.16
C ASN A 65 -12.50 -0.09 -4.07
N HIS A 66 -13.51 -0.95 -3.95
CA HIS A 66 -13.73 -2.01 -4.93
C HIS A 66 -13.99 -1.33 -6.28
N PHE A 67 -12.91 -1.15 -7.06
CA PHE A 67 -12.90 -0.49 -8.35
C PHE A 67 -13.76 -1.31 -9.31
N LYS A 68 -15.06 -1.04 -9.25
CA LYS A 68 -16.04 -1.42 -10.26
C LYS A 68 -15.57 -0.69 -11.51
N VAL A 69 -14.75 -1.39 -12.28
CA VAL A 69 -14.73 -1.27 -13.73
C VAL A 69 -16.13 -1.65 -14.17
N THR A 70 -17.06 -0.70 -14.01
CA THR A 70 -18.31 -0.65 -14.74
C THR A 70 -17.85 -0.48 -16.18
N ARG A 71 -17.61 -1.64 -16.83
CA ARG A 71 -17.05 -1.77 -18.16
C ARG A 71 -18.12 -1.34 -19.16
N SER A 72 -18.43 -0.05 -19.11
CA SER A 72 -19.27 0.64 -20.06
C SER A 72 -18.67 0.37 -21.43
N THR A 73 -19.35 -0.47 -22.20
CA THR A 73 -19.02 -0.78 -23.59
C THR A 73 -19.36 0.38 -24.53
N VAL A 74 -19.34 1.61 -23.99
CA VAL A 74 -18.97 2.80 -24.74
C VAL A 74 -17.57 2.55 -25.26
N SER A 75 -17.51 2.14 -26.53
CA SER A 75 -16.27 2.10 -27.29
C SER A 75 -15.72 3.52 -27.33
N ARG A 76 -14.79 3.86 -26.42
CA ARG A 76 -14.00 5.10 -26.44
C ARG A 76 -13.06 5.07 -27.64
N THR A 77 -13.64 5.09 -28.84
CA THR A 77 -12.96 5.21 -30.12
C THR A 77 -12.43 6.64 -30.21
N PHE A 78 -11.24 6.83 -29.65
CA PHE A 78 -10.49 8.06 -29.79
C PHE A 78 -10.07 8.22 -31.25
N HIS A 79 -10.57 9.28 -31.90
CA HIS A 79 -10.26 9.63 -33.27
C HIS A 79 -9.21 10.76 -33.26
N GLY A 80 -7.93 10.39 -33.25
CA GLY A 80 -6.81 11.34 -33.21
C GLY A 80 -5.45 10.66 -33.17
N PRO A 81 -4.35 11.42 -33.03
CA PRO A 81 -2.99 10.87 -32.93
C PRO A 81 -2.82 10.12 -31.60
N PRO A 82 -2.50 8.81 -31.60
CA PRO A 82 -2.38 8.05 -30.37
C PRO A 82 -1.09 8.41 -29.62
N LYS A 83 -1.15 8.44 -28.30
CA LYS A 83 -0.09 8.91 -27.40
C LYS A 83 0.61 7.81 -26.63
N ILE A 84 1.84 8.11 -26.22
CA ILE A 84 2.54 7.43 -25.12
C ILE A 84 2.37 8.27 -23.84
N ALA A 85 1.85 7.64 -22.78
CA ALA A 85 1.85 8.21 -21.44
C ALA A 85 3.15 7.84 -20.71
N PHE A 86 3.92 8.86 -20.34
CA PHE A 86 5.13 8.72 -19.52
C PHE A 86 4.74 8.91 -18.05
N LEU A 87 4.95 7.87 -17.25
CA LEU A 87 4.51 7.76 -15.86
C LEU A 87 5.74 7.80 -14.96
N PHE A 88 6.04 8.98 -14.41
CA PHE A 88 7.22 9.19 -13.56
C PHE A 88 6.84 8.96 -12.10
N LEU A 89 7.40 7.92 -11.49
CA LEU A 89 7.33 7.66 -10.06
C LEU A 89 8.63 8.16 -9.41
N VAL A 90 8.56 9.34 -8.81
CA VAL A 90 9.72 10.08 -8.30
C VAL A 90 9.56 10.33 -6.81
N ARG A 91 10.66 10.65 -6.12
CA ARG A 91 10.60 11.06 -4.70
C ARG A 91 10.52 12.58 -4.56
N GLN A 92 11.39 13.31 -5.24
CA GLN A 92 11.49 14.77 -5.17
C GLN A 92 11.69 15.31 -6.60
N ASN A 93 12.76 16.08 -6.83
CA ASN A 93 13.13 16.55 -8.17
C ASN A 93 13.49 15.38 -9.10
N ILE A 94 13.63 15.68 -10.39
CA ILE A 94 14.06 14.74 -11.42
C ILE A 94 15.53 15.06 -11.76
N PRO A 95 16.51 14.27 -11.29
CA PRO A 95 17.87 14.33 -11.77
C PRO A 95 17.93 14.23 -13.30
N LEU A 96 18.82 15.01 -13.92
CA LEU A 96 19.01 15.02 -15.38
C LEU A 96 17.74 15.38 -16.18
N ASP A 97 16.84 16.19 -15.61
CA ASP A 97 15.64 16.73 -16.26
C ASP A 97 15.90 17.37 -17.64
N PHE A 98 17.09 17.90 -17.88
CA PHE A 98 17.53 18.42 -19.17
C PHE A 98 17.58 17.36 -20.29
N LEU A 99 17.84 16.08 -19.98
CA LEU A 99 17.80 15.00 -20.98
C LEU A 99 16.34 14.75 -21.41
N TRP A 100 15.43 14.70 -20.43
CA TRP A 100 13.99 14.62 -20.67
C TRP A 100 13.47 15.87 -21.40
N HIS A 101 13.98 17.06 -21.08
CA HIS A 101 13.68 18.30 -21.81
C HIS A 101 14.06 18.19 -23.29
N VAL A 102 15.28 17.78 -23.61
CA VAL A 102 15.75 17.60 -25.00
C VAL A 102 14.94 16.51 -25.72
N PHE A 103 14.59 15.43 -25.03
CA PHE A 103 13.74 14.36 -25.56
C PHE A 103 12.34 14.86 -25.93
N PHE A 104 11.63 15.50 -24.99
CA PHE A 104 10.25 15.99 -25.22
C PHE A 104 10.20 17.21 -26.15
N LYS A 105 11.19 18.11 -26.11
CA LYS A 105 11.30 19.27 -27.03
C LYS A 105 11.47 18.86 -28.50
N ASN A 106 12.12 17.72 -28.74
CA ASN A 106 12.26 17.12 -30.06
C ASN A 106 11.10 16.15 -30.40
N GLY A 107 10.10 16.05 -29.54
CA GLY A 107 8.87 15.28 -29.74
C GLY A 107 7.71 16.15 -30.21
N ASN A 108 6.68 15.52 -30.79
CA ASN A 108 5.41 16.20 -31.07
C ASN A 108 4.52 16.13 -29.83
N VAL A 109 4.13 17.29 -29.27
CA VAL A 109 3.31 17.38 -28.05
C VAL A 109 1.93 16.69 -28.18
N ALA A 110 1.39 16.51 -29.39
CA ALA A 110 0.16 15.75 -29.61
C ALA A 110 0.35 14.21 -29.52
N LYS A 111 1.59 13.73 -29.36
CA LYS A 111 1.96 12.30 -29.33
C LYS A 111 2.36 11.78 -27.94
N PHE A 112 2.33 12.60 -26.90
CA PHE A 112 2.64 12.16 -25.54
C PHE A 112 1.80 12.87 -24.47
N SER A 113 1.75 12.25 -23.30
CA SER A 113 1.24 12.81 -22.05
C SER A 113 2.26 12.51 -20.94
N ILE A 114 2.43 13.41 -19.98
CA ILE A 114 3.35 13.23 -18.84
C ILE A 114 2.51 13.26 -17.56
N TYR A 115 2.73 12.27 -16.70
CA TYR A 115 2.10 12.15 -15.39
C TYR A 115 3.19 11.88 -14.36
N VAL A 116 3.17 12.59 -13.23
CA VAL A 116 4.16 12.44 -12.17
C VAL A 116 3.49 12.14 -10.83
N HIS A 117 4.06 11.20 -10.09
CA HIS A 117 3.77 10.99 -8.68
C HIS A 117 5.05 11.26 -7.89
N SER A 118 5.03 12.28 -7.02
CA SER A 118 6.13 12.67 -6.13
C SER A 118 5.82 12.33 -4.67
N ALA A 119 6.73 12.64 -3.73
CA ALA A 119 6.37 12.71 -2.32
C ALA A 119 5.27 13.78 -2.08
N PRO A 120 4.37 13.59 -1.09
CA PRO A 120 3.39 14.59 -0.70
C PRO A 120 4.04 15.91 -0.29
N GLY A 121 3.46 17.04 -0.70
CA GLY A 121 3.98 18.38 -0.43
C GLY A 121 5.15 18.84 -1.30
N PHE A 122 5.73 17.96 -2.13
CA PHE A 122 6.68 18.37 -3.17
C PHE A 122 5.92 18.89 -4.41
N VAL A 123 6.44 19.93 -5.07
CA VAL A 123 5.85 20.55 -6.27
C VAL A 123 6.90 20.61 -7.39
N LEU A 124 6.48 20.34 -8.63
CA LEU A 124 7.29 20.49 -9.84
C LEU A 124 6.96 21.82 -10.53
N ASP A 125 7.82 22.81 -10.28
CA ASP A 125 7.72 24.18 -10.77
C ASP A 125 9.12 24.75 -11.11
N GLU A 126 9.18 26.04 -11.45
CA GLU A 126 10.42 26.74 -11.85
C GLU A 126 11.52 26.72 -10.76
N SER A 127 11.18 26.50 -9.50
CA SER A 127 12.14 26.38 -8.40
C SER A 127 12.72 24.98 -8.23
N THR A 128 12.04 23.94 -8.73
CA THR A 128 12.42 22.53 -8.50
C THR A 128 12.79 21.75 -9.76
N THR A 129 12.42 22.20 -10.96
CA THR A 129 12.90 21.64 -12.23
C THR A 129 13.08 22.70 -13.33
N ARG A 130 14.15 22.52 -14.11
CA ARG A 130 14.51 23.36 -15.26
C ARG A 130 13.74 23.00 -16.53
N SER A 131 12.96 21.92 -16.50
CA SER A 131 12.19 21.45 -17.65
C SER A 131 10.70 21.73 -17.47
N SER A 132 10.21 22.71 -18.21
CA SER A 132 8.79 23.10 -18.22
C SER A 132 7.82 22.00 -18.65
N PHE A 133 8.32 20.89 -19.21
CA PHE A 133 7.52 19.69 -19.50
C PHE A 133 7.00 18.98 -18.25
N PHE A 134 7.51 19.28 -17.06
CA PHE A 134 7.02 18.71 -15.80
C PHE A 134 6.07 19.63 -15.02
N TYR A 135 5.95 20.91 -15.38
CA TYR A 135 5.11 21.87 -14.65
C TYR A 135 3.63 21.46 -14.75
N GLY A 136 2.96 21.35 -13.60
CA GLY A 136 1.55 20.95 -13.52
C GLY A 136 1.24 19.50 -13.93
N THR A 137 2.26 18.65 -14.14
CA THR A 137 2.07 17.23 -14.54
C THR A 137 1.89 16.26 -13.37
N GLN A 138 1.91 16.75 -12.14
CA GLN A 138 1.69 15.94 -10.94
C GLN A 138 0.23 15.52 -10.80
N ILE A 139 -0.01 14.25 -10.45
CA ILE A 139 -1.36 13.76 -10.16
C ILE A 139 -1.82 14.28 -8.78
N SER A 140 -3.12 14.57 -8.63
CA SER A 140 -3.67 15.19 -7.42
C SER A 140 -3.72 14.26 -6.19
N ASN A 141 -3.63 12.95 -6.40
CA ASN A 141 -3.83 11.89 -5.41
C ASN A 141 -2.51 11.22 -5.00
N VAL A 142 -1.45 12.01 -4.74
CA VAL A 142 -0.17 11.51 -4.23
C VAL A 142 -0.26 10.91 -2.83
N ILE A 143 0.58 9.90 -2.57
CA ILE A 143 0.71 9.21 -1.28
C ILE A 143 2.18 9.11 -0.84
N GLN A 144 2.43 8.81 0.44
CA GLN A 144 3.79 8.51 0.87
C GLN A 144 4.24 7.13 0.36
N VAL A 145 5.27 7.12 -0.49
CA VAL A 145 5.89 5.90 -1.02
C VAL A 145 7.10 5.51 -0.18
N SER A 146 7.24 4.21 0.10
CA SER A 146 8.38 3.60 0.77
C SER A 146 9.02 2.55 -0.15
N TRP A 147 10.34 2.40 -0.09
CA TRP A 147 11.06 1.50 -1.01
C TRP A 147 10.76 0.03 -0.72
N GLY A 148 10.38 -0.73 -1.76
CA GLY A 148 10.02 -2.15 -1.65
C GLY A 148 8.65 -2.42 -1.02
N GLU A 149 7.92 -1.38 -0.61
CA GLU A 149 6.63 -1.49 0.07
C GLU A 149 5.44 -1.44 -0.90
N SER A 150 4.30 -1.96 -0.42
CA SER A 150 3.03 -1.97 -1.16
C SER A 150 2.53 -0.58 -1.62
N SER A 151 2.95 0.49 -0.94
CA SER A 151 2.63 1.87 -1.35
C SER A 151 3.27 2.27 -2.69
N MET A 152 4.35 1.62 -3.12
CA MET A 152 4.94 1.86 -4.43
C MET A 152 4.02 1.35 -5.55
N ILE A 153 3.48 0.13 -5.41
CA ILE A 153 2.47 -0.44 -6.33
C ILE A 153 1.16 0.37 -6.29
N GLN A 154 0.81 0.96 -5.14
CA GLN A 154 -0.34 1.85 -5.04
C GLN A 154 -0.10 3.15 -5.84
N ALA A 155 1.07 3.76 -5.77
CA ALA A 155 1.43 4.95 -6.55
C ALA A 155 1.44 4.69 -8.06
N GLU A 156 1.96 3.54 -8.51
CA GLU A 156 1.89 3.10 -9.91
C GLU A 156 0.45 2.98 -10.41
N ARG A 157 -0.45 2.42 -9.59
CA ARG A 157 -1.88 2.31 -9.91
C ARG A 157 -2.57 3.67 -10.00
N LEU A 158 -2.13 4.66 -9.24
CA LEU A 158 -2.69 6.02 -9.26
C LEU A 158 -2.21 6.78 -10.50
N LEU A 159 -0.93 6.65 -10.89
CA LEU A 159 -0.39 7.09 -12.17
C LEU A 159 -1.14 6.47 -13.36
N LEU A 160 -1.32 5.15 -13.35
CA LEU A 160 -2.04 4.44 -14.40
C LEU A 160 -3.51 4.86 -14.48
N ALA A 161 -4.18 5.10 -13.35
CA ALA A 161 -5.57 5.57 -13.33
C ALA A 161 -5.70 6.94 -14.01
N ALA A 162 -4.89 7.93 -13.59
CA ALA A 162 -4.89 9.27 -14.19
C ALA A 162 -4.52 9.27 -15.68
N ALA A 163 -3.66 8.34 -16.11
CA ALA A 163 -3.30 8.17 -17.51
C ALA A 163 -4.35 7.44 -18.35
N LEU A 164 -5.28 6.69 -17.75
CA LEU A 164 -6.38 6.00 -18.44
C LEU A 164 -7.62 6.88 -18.66
N ASP A 165 -7.67 8.06 -18.06
CA ASP A 165 -8.74 9.04 -18.27
C ASP A 165 -8.63 9.76 -19.62
N ASP A 166 -7.42 9.95 -20.16
CA ASP A 166 -7.21 10.41 -21.54
C ASP A 166 -7.21 9.21 -22.51
N PRO A 167 -8.26 9.04 -23.35
CA PRO A 167 -8.37 7.91 -24.27
C PRO A 167 -7.39 7.98 -25.45
N ALA A 168 -6.62 9.07 -25.59
CA ALA A 168 -5.50 9.14 -26.54
C ALA A 168 -4.30 8.29 -26.09
N ASN A 169 -4.14 8.03 -24.79
CA ASN A 169 -3.02 7.25 -24.25
C ASN A 169 -3.19 5.76 -24.57
N GLN A 170 -2.40 5.24 -25.52
CA GLN A 170 -2.47 3.84 -25.98
C GLN A 170 -1.24 2.99 -25.61
N ARG A 171 -0.22 3.61 -25.03
CA ARG A 171 0.98 2.96 -24.49
C ARG A 171 1.40 3.69 -23.21
N PHE A 172 1.98 2.97 -22.27
CA PHE A 172 2.32 3.46 -20.94
C PHE A 172 3.77 3.07 -20.63
N VAL A 173 4.57 4.03 -20.15
CA VAL A 173 6.02 3.90 -19.91
C VAL A 173 6.30 4.34 -18.47
N LEU A 174 6.65 3.41 -17.58
CA LEU A 174 6.89 3.66 -16.16
C LEU A 174 8.37 3.93 -15.88
N LEU A 175 8.67 5.03 -15.17
CA LEU A 175 10.03 5.57 -15.01
C LEU A 175 10.29 6.02 -13.57
N SER A 176 11.53 5.89 -13.09
CA SER A 176 12.00 6.51 -11.84
C SER A 176 12.65 7.87 -12.08
N ASP A 177 12.92 8.55 -10.95
CA ASP A 177 13.88 9.66 -10.83
C ASP A 177 15.27 9.38 -11.46
N SER A 178 15.67 8.11 -11.60
CA SER A 178 16.94 7.68 -12.19
C SER A 178 16.91 7.30 -13.68
N CYS A 179 15.75 7.24 -14.33
CA CYS A 179 15.65 6.85 -15.75
C CYS A 179 16.08 7.98 -16.69
N VAL A 180 16.71 7.63 -17.83
CA VAL A 180 17.11 8.58 -18.88
C VAL A 180 16.81 8.02 -20.28
N PRO A 181 16.45 8.87 -21.27
CA PRO A 181 16.17 8.42 -22.63
C PRO A 181 17.47 8.22 -23.43
N LEU A 182 17.69 6.99 -23.92
CA LEU A 182 18.87 6.63 -24.72
C LEU A 182 18.71 6.93 -26.23
N TYR A 183 17.47 7.14 -26.68
CA TYR A 183 17.13 7.42 -28.09
C TYR A 183 16.19 8.63 -28.16
N ASN A 184 16.13 9.29 -29.33
CA ASN A 184 15.23 10.43 -29.53
C ASN A 184 13.74 10.01 -29.52
N PHE A 185 12.85 10.98 -29.26
CA PHE A 185 11.41 10.75 -29.15
C PHE A 185 10.82 10.04 -30.37
N SER A 186 11.20 10.44 -31.59
CA SER A 186 10.63 9.88 -32.82
C SER A 186 10.99 8.39 -33.00
N TYR A 187 12.19 7.98 -32.62
CA TYR A 187 12.59 6.58 -32.60
C TYR A 187 11.78 5.78 -31.57
N VAL A 188 11.73 6.24 -30.31
CA VAL A 188 11.00 5.57 -29.22
C VAL A 188 9.51 5.46 -29.55
N TYR A 189 8.90 6.55 -30.03
CA TYR A 189 7.50 6.56 -30.43
C TYR A 189 7.21 5.55 -31.54
N ASN A 190 7.97 5.58 -32.64
CA ASN A 190 7.72 4.66 -33.76
C ASN A 190 7.90 3.20 -33.34
N TYR A 191 8.93 2.88 -32.54
CA TYR A 191 9.18 1.52 -32.04
C TYR A 191 8.05 1.01 -31.12
N VAL A 192 7.67 1.80 -30.11
CA VAL A 192 6.69 1.39 -29.09
C VAL A 192 5.25 1.37 -29.64
N MET A 193 4.91 2.26 -30.58
CA MET A 193 3.56 2.33 -31.16
C MET A 193 3.31 1.27 -32.25
N VAL A 194 4.32 0.89 -33.03
CA VAL A 194 4.21 -0.22 -34.02
C VAL A 194 4.17 -1.59 -33.33
N SER A 195 4.78 -1.73 -32.15
CA SER A 195 4.72 -2.98 -31.38
C SER A 195 3.28 -3.35 -30.99
N GLN A 196 2.89 -4.59 -31.31
CA GLN A 196 1.66 -5.23 -30.82
C GLN A 196 1.84 -5.90 -29.43
N ARG A 197 3.03 -5.80 -28.82
CA ARG A 197 3.39 -6.46 -27.56
C ARG A 197 3.81 -5.45 -26.50
N SER A 198 3.44 -5.72 -25.25
CA SER A 198 4.01 -5.07 -24.07
C SER A 198 5.45 -5.55 -23.84
N PHE A 199 6.30 -4.66 -23.34
CA PHE A 199 7.65 -4.97 -22.90
C PHE A 199 7.66 -5.02 -21.38
N VAL A 200 8.00 -6.18 -20.79
CA VAL A 200 8.04 -6.42 -19.34
C VAL A 200 9.17 -7.39 -19.06
N ASP A 201 10.05 -7.06 -18.12
CA ASP A 201 11.10 -7.98 -17.64
C ASP A 201 10.48 -9.14 -16.85
N SER A 202 10.93 -10.37 -17.14
CA SER A 202 10.26 -11.58 -16.65
C SER A 202 11.19 -12.81 -16.72
N PHE A 203 11.95 -13.04 -15.66
CA PHE A 203 12.83 -14.20 -15.46
C PHE A 203 12.32 -15.16 -14.37
N LEU A 204 12.92 -16.35 -14.28
CA LEU A 204 12.61 -17.36 -13.26
C LEU A 204 13.28 -17.04 -11.93
N ASP A 205 12.63 -17.30 -10.79
CA ASP A 205 13.29 -17.18 -9.49
C ASP A 205 14.20 -18.37 -9.23
N VAL A 206 15.43 -18.36 -9.77
CA VAL A 206 16.42 -19.44 -9.62
C VAL A 206 16.76 -19.75 -8.16
N LYS A 207 16.49 -18.81 -7.23
CA LYS A 207 16.69 -19.00 -5.78
C LYS A 207 15.42 -19.46 -5.04
N ASP A 208 14.28 -19.60 -5.73
CA ASP A 208 12.93 -20.06 -5.32
C ASP A 208 12.33 -19.50 -4.00
N GLY A 209 13.00 -18.54 -3.36
CA GLY A 209 12.69 -18.08 -2.00
C GLY A 209 11.60 -17.01 -1.89
N ARG A 210 11.04 -16.49 -3.00
CA ARG A 210 10.00 -15.44 -2.97
C ARG A 210 8.60 -15.90 -3.39
N TYR A 211 8.41 -17.15 -3.82
CA TYR A 211 7.08 -17.65 -4.17
C TYR A 211 6.26 -17.97 -2.91
N ASN A 212 5.16 -17.25 -2.69
CA ASN A 212 4.20 -17.51 -1.61
C ASN A 212 3.15 -18.54 -2.08
N PRO A 213 3.02 -19.72 -1.44
CA PRO A 213 2.04 -20.74 -1.81
C PRO A 213 0.58 -20.25 -1.86
N LYS A 214 0.23 -19.21 -1.10
CA LYS A 214 -1.12 -18.59 -1.08
C LYS A 214 -1.50 -17.89 -2.40
N MET A 215 -0.59 -17.78 -3.36
CA MET A 215 -0.88 -17.24 -4.70
C MET A 215 -1.52 -18.29 -5.63
N SER A 216 -1.39 -19.57 -5.31
CA SER A 216 -2.10 -20.65 -6.01
C SER A 216 -3.61 -20.60 -5.72
N PRO A 217 -4.51 -20.88 -6.68
CA PRO A 217 -4.25 -21.25 -8.07
C PRO A 217 -4.12 -20.07 -9.04
N LYS A 218 -4.28 -18.82 -8.57
CA LYS A 218 -4.30 -17.62 -9.44
C LYS A 218 -2.96 -17.38 -10.16
N ILE A 219 -1.84 -17.62 -9.45
CA ILE A 219 -0.49 -17.62 -10.04
C ILE A 219 0.20 -18.91 -9.57
N PRO A 220 0.16 -19.99 -10.38
CA PRO A 220 0.88 -21.23 -10.10
C PRO A 220 2.40 -21.04 -10.07
N ARG A 221 3.14 -21.91 -9.35
CA ARG A 221 4.60 -21.78 -9.17
C ARG A 221 5.34 -21.84 -10.50
N GLU A 222 4.97 -22.74 -11.41
CA GLU A 222 5.56 -22.89 -12.73
C GLU A 222 5.32 -21.69 -13.67
N LYS A 223 4.33 -20.84 -13.33
CA LYS A 223 4.02 -19.57 -13.99
C LYS A 223 4.52 -18.33 -13.24
N TRP A 224 5.04 -18.49 -12.01
CA TRP A 224 5.64 -17.39 -11.25
C TRP A 224 6.92 -16.88 -11.92
N ARG A 225 7.03 -15.57 -12.06
CA ARG A 225 8.19 -14.88 -12.64
C ARG A 225 8.52 -13.67 -11.78
N LYS A 226 9.77 -13.20 -11.87
CA LYS A 226 10.24 -11.93 -11.33
C LYS A 226 10.69 -11.05 -12.48
N GLY A 227 10.48 -9.75 -12.35
CA GLY A 227 11.19 -8.74 -13.11
C GLY A 227 11.88 -7.78 -12.15
N SER A 228 12.70 -6.90 -12.70
CA SER A 228 12.84 -5.55 -12.15
C SER A 228 11.47 -4.84 -12.15
N GLN A 229 11.27 -3.93 -11.21
CA GLN A 229 10.09 -3.04 -11.18
C GLN A 229 10.20 -1.91 -12.23
N LEU A 230 11.42 -1.60 -12.66
CA LEU A 230 11.77 -0.52 -13.58
C LEU A 230 12.95 -0.96 -14.46
N ASN A 231 12.65 -1.40 -15.68
CA ASN A 231 13.64 -1.70 -16.73
C ASN A 231 13.14 -1.08 -18.05
N PHE A 232 13.99 -0.29 -18.70
CA PHE A 232 13.83 0.24 -20.06
C PHE A 232 15.22 0.31 -20.72
#